data_AF-A0A4R9GTF8-F1
#
_entry.id   AF-A0A4R9GTF8-F1
#
_cell.length_a   1.000
_cell.length_b   1.000
_cell.length_c   1.000
_cell.angle_alpha   90.00
_cell.angle_beta   90.00
_cell.angle_gamma   90.00
#
_symmetry.space_group_name_H-M   'P 1'
#
loop_
_entity.id
_entity.type
_entity.pdbx_description
1 polymer ?
#
loop_
_entity_poly.entity_id
_entity_poly.type
_entity_poly.pdbx_seq_one_letter_code
_entity_poly.pdbx_strand_id
1 'polypeptide(L)'
;MILVSKVITGLFWFLWFSVLFQAIRIFPQLDAWIMLAGWVILGLHVLETGIYSIRAPQRGGFRWNDAIQVLLFGVFHLIPVSFSDKKE
;
A
#
# COMPACT_ATOMS: atom_id res chain seq x y z
N MET A 1 1.44 -13.15 -11.36
CA MET A 1 2.17 -11.93 -10.95
C MET A 1 1.59 -11.26 -9.69
N ILE A 2 0.27 -11.02 -9.59
CA ILE A 2 -0.34 -10.25 -8.48
C ILE A 2 -0.08 -10.82 -7.07
N LEU A 3 -0.10 -12.16 -6.90
CA LEU A 3 0.11 -12.78 -5.59
C LEU A 3 1.54 -12.55 -5.05
N VAL A 4 2.55 -12.67 -5.91
CA VAL A 4 3.96 -12.50 -5.53
C VAL A 4 4.21 -11.07 -5.04
N SER A 5 3.70 -10.07 -5.75
CA SER A 5 3.81 -8.67 -5.35
C SER A 5 3.16 -8.40 -3.99
N LYS A 6 1.98 -8.98 -3.72
CA LYS A 6 1.31 -8.85 -2.42
C LYS A 6 2.11 -9.51 -1.29
N VAL A 7 2.67 -10.69 -1.53
CA VAL A 7 3.51 -11.40 -0.56
C VAL A 7 4.77 -10.58 -0.25
N ILE A 8 5.47 -10.08 -1.27
CA ILE A 8 6.67 -9.24 -1.10
C ILE A 8 6.34 -7.97 -0.31
N THR A 9 5.24 -7.30 -0.65
CA THR A 9 4.81 -6.08 0.06
C THR A 9 4.48 -6.38 1.52
N GLY A 10 3.78 -7.49 1.79
CA GLY A 10 3.49 -7.94 3.15
C GLY A 10 4.75 -8.27 3.96
N LEU A 11 5.73 -8.95 3.35
CA LEU A 11 7.03 -9.22 3.98
C LEU A 11 7.81 -7.94 4.26
N PHE A 12 7.76 -6.97 3.35
CA PHE A 12 8.36 -5.65 3.57
C PHE A 12 7.72 -4.93 4.76
N TRP A 13 6.39 -4.89 4.84
CA TRP A 13 5.69 -4.31 6.00
C TRP A 13 6.09 -5.00 7.30
N PHE A 14 6.13 -6.34 7.31
CA PHE A 14 6.57 -7.10 8.47
C PHE A 14 8.01 -6.75 8.88
N LEU A 15 8.93 -6.68 7.93
CA LEU A 15 10.32 -6.30 8.17
C LEU A 15 10.41 -4.89 8.75
N TRP A 16 9.73 -3.92 8.13
CA TRP A 16 9.75 -2.53 8.58
C TRP A 16 9.14 -2.37 9.97
N PHE A 17 7.99 -2.99 10.25
CA PHE A 17 7.39 -2.99 11.59
C PHE A 17 8.29 -3.64 12.64
N SER A 18 8.97 -4.73 12.28
CA SER A 18 9.90 -5.40 13.18
C SER A 18 11.07 -4.49 13.57
N VAL A 19 11.56 -3.67 12.64
CA VAL A 19 12.59 -2.66 12.91
C VAL A 19 12.01 -1.48 13.72
N LEU A 20 10.82 -0.98 13.35
CA LEU A 20 10.15 0.15 14.00
C LEU A 20 9.89 -0.11 15.50
N PHE A 21 9.44 -1.30 15.86
CA PHE A 21 9.14 -1.70 17.24
C PHE A 21 10.31 -2.39 17.94
N GLN A 22 11.50 -2.42 17.32
CA GLN A 22 12.67 -3.13 17.82
C GLN A 22 12.42 -4.61 18.19
N ALA A 23 11.42 -5.24 17.56
CA ALA A 23 11.04 -6.62 17.87
C ALA A 23 12.07 -7.62 17.34
N ILE A 24 12.50 -7.45 16.08
CA ILE A 24 13.48 -8.33 15.42
C ILE A 24 14.36 -7.47 14.50
N ARG A 25 15.68 -7.57 14.66
CA ARG A 25 16.69 -6.86 13.85
C ARG A 25 17.47 -7.85 12.99
N ILE A 26 16.92 -8.20 11.83
CA ILE A 26 17.53 -9.18 10.92
C ILE A 26 18.83 -8.64 10.31
N PHE A 27 18.84 -7.36 9.93
CA PHE A 27 19.98 -6.69 9.29
C PHE A 27 20.28 -5.34 9.95
N PRO A 28 20.94 -5.34 11.14
CA PRO A 28 21.14 -4.14 11.95
C PRO A 28 21.81 -2.97 11.21
N GLN A 29 22.67 -3.29 10.24
CA GLN A 29 23.42 -2.32 9.42
C GLN A 29 22.51 -1.56 8.44
N LEU A 30 21.36 -2.14 8.10
CA LEU A 30 20.40 -1.60 7.16
C LEU A 30 19.18 -0.97 7.84
N ASP A 31 19.08 -1.03 9.18
CA ASP A 31 17.90 -0.56 9.92
C ASP A 31 17.50 0.88 9.56
N ALA A 32 18.47 1.78 9.44
CA ALA A 32 18.22 3.18 9.06
C ALA A 32 17.62 3.29 7.65
N TRP A 33 18.13 2.49 6.71
CA TRP A 33 17.62 2.43 5.33
C TRP A 33 16.24 1.79 5.25
N ILE A 34 16.02 0.70 5.99
CA ILE A 34 14.73 0.04 6.10
C ILE A 34 13.69 1.00 6.67
N MET A 35 14.03 1.71 7.76
CA MET A 35 13.18 2.72 8.38
C MET A 35 12.81 3.84 7.41
N LEU A 36 13.81 4.42 6.74
CA LEU A 36 13.59 5.47 5.75
C LEU A 36 12.71 4.98 4.60
N ALA A 37 13.03 3.81 4.04
CA ALA A 37 12.26 3.21 2.95
C ALA A 37 10.80 2.99 3.36
N GLY A 38 10.53 2.48 4.56
CA GLY A 38 9.16 2.26 5.00
C GLY A 38 8.38 3.55 5.22
N TRP A 39 9.00 4.61 5.74
CA TRP A 39 8.33 5.92 5.82
C TRP A 39 8.03 6.52 4.45
N VAL A 40 8.96 6.42 3.50
CA VAL A 40 8.76 6.89 2.12
C VAL A 40 7.64 6.09 1.45
N ILE A 41 7.68 4.77 1.55
CA ILE A 41 6.68 3.88 0.96
C ILE A 41 5.30 4.12 1.59
N LEU A 42 5.21 4.26 2.93
CA LEU A 42 3.97 4.60 3.61
C LEU A 42 3.42 5.94 3.15
N GLY A 43 4.28 6.96 3.00
CA GLY A 43 3.89 8.27 2.48
C GLY A 43 3.30 8.18 1.07
N LEU A 44 3.90 7.37 0.19
CA LEU A 44 3.35 7.11 -1.16
C LEU A 44 1.98 6.43 -1.10
N HIS A 45 1.80 5.42 -0.24
CA HIS A 45 0.51 4.73 -0.08
C HIS A 45 -0.58 5.68 0.46
N VAL A 46 -0.24 6.54 1.43
CA VAL A 46 -1.16 7.57 1.96
C VAL A 46 -1.53 8.58 0.87
N LEU A 47 -0.57 9.03 0.06
CA LEU A 47 -0.81 9.95 -1.04
C LEU A 47 -1.70 9.31 -2.11
N GLU A 48 -1.45 8.06 -2.50
CA GLU A 48 -2.28 7.33 -3.47
C GLU A 48 -3.71 7.11 -2.93
N THR A 49 -3.84 6.75 -1.66
CA THR A 49 -5.14 6.61 -0.99
C THR A 49 -5.88 7.95 -0.90
N GLY A 50 -5.16 9.05 -0.68
CA GLY A 50 -5.72 10.40 -0.70
C GLY A 50 -6.24 10.80 -2.09
N ILE A 51 -5.45 10.54 -3.14
CA ILE A 51 -5.88 10.75 -4.54
C ILE A 51 -7.11 9.90 -4.87
N TYR A 52 -7.11 8.62 -4.46
CA TYR A 52 -8.27 7.75 -4.60
C TYR A 52 -9.50 8.36 -3.91
N SER A 53 -9.34 8.80 -2.66
CA SER A 53 -10.43 9.36 -1.86
C SER A 53 -11.03 10.62 -2.49
N ILE A 54 -10.21 11.50 -3.08
CA ILE A 54 -10.66 12.70 -3.79
C ILE A 54 -11.38 12.34 -5.10
N ARG A 55 -10.93 11.30 -5.81
CA ARG A 55 -11.49 10.90 -7.11
C ARG A 55 -12.69 9.95 -7.01
N ALA A 56 -12.86 9.26 -5.88
CA ALA A 56 -13.90 8.25 -5.72
C ALA A 56 -15.35 8.81 -5.84
N PRO A 57 -15.69 10.00 -5.31
CA PRO A 57 -17.00 10.61 -5.52
C PRO A 57 -17.34 10.85 -7.01
N GLN A 58 -16.32 11.11 -7.84
CA GLN A 58 -16.48 11.37 -9.27
C GLN A 58 -16.66 10.08 -10.09
N ARG A 59 -16.48 8.89 -9.49
CA ARG A 59 -16.41 7.59 -10.18
C ARG A 59 -17.31 6.50 -9.59
N GLY A 60 -18.40 6.88 -8.94
CA GLY A 60 -19.39 5.94 -8.39
C GLY A 60 -19.33 5.70 -6.88
N GLY A 61 -18.56 6.51 -6.15
CA GLY A 61 -18.56 6.53 -4.69
C GLY A 61 -17.32 5.92 -4.04
N PHE A 62 -17.09 6.25 -2.77
CA PHE A 62 -15.95 5.79 -1.99
C PHE A 62 -16.16 4.35 -1.47
N ARG A 63 -15.21 3.46 -1.77
CA ARG A 63 -15.24 2.07 -1.29
C ARG A 63 -14.08 1.85 -0.34
N TRP A 64 -14.41 1.58 0.93
CA TRP A 64 -13.41 1.33 1.98
C TRP A 64 -12.47 0.17 1.67
N ASN A 65 -12.98 -0.92 1.07
CA ASN A 65 -12.15 -2.07 0.70
C ASN A 65 -11.08 -1.71 -0.34
N ASP A 66 -11.44 -0.86 -1.31
CA ASP A 66 -10.52 -0.42 -2.36
C ASP A 66 -9.48 0.54 -1.76
N ALA A 67 -9.90 1.44 -0.87
CA ALA A 67 -8.99 2.34 -0.15
C ALA A 67 -7.97 1.60 0.72
N ILE A 68 -8.39 0.58 1.48
CA ILE A 68 -7.48 -0.26 2.30
C ILE A 68 -6.51 -1.02 1.40
N GLN A 69 -6.99 -1.54 0.26
CA GLN A 69 -6.13 -2.24 -0.69
C GLN A 69 -5.07 -1.30 -1.30
N VAL A 70 -5.44 -0.05 -1.61
CA VAL A 70 -4.49 0.97 -2.07
C VAL A 70 -3.51 1.36 -0.95
N LEU A 71 -3.97 1.46 0.30
CA LEU A 71 -3.11 1.81 1.43
C LEU A 71 -2.10 0.73 1.80
N LEU A 72 -2.44 -0.55 1.64
CA LEU A 72 -1.57 -1.67 2.04
C LEU A 72 -0.77 -2.26 0.89
N PHE A 73 -1.27 -2.15 -0.35
CA PHE A 73 -0.70 -2.81 -1.53
C PHE A 73 -0.60 -1.90 -2.76
N GLY A 74 -0.88 -0.60 -2.62
CA GLY A 74 -0.84 0.37 -3.71
C GLY A 74 0.55 0.95 -3.96
N VAL A 75 1.04 0.81 -5.18
CA VAL A 75 2.19 1.58 -5.70
C VAL A 75 1.96 1.87 -7.20
N PHE A 76 0.88 2.56 -7.57
CA PHE A 76 0.41 2.80 -8.96
C PHE A 76 -0.39 1.67 -9.63
N HIS A 77 -1.47 1.22 -9.00
CA HIS A 77 -2.47 0.33 -9.65
C HIS A 77 -3.76 1.07 -10.09
N LEU A 78 -3.76 2.41 -10.09
CA LEU A 78 -4.95 3.23 -10.45
C LEU A 78 -5.31 3.27 -11.95
N ILE A 79 -4.71 2.42 -12.79
CA ILE A 79 -5.09 2.24 -14.20
C ILE A 79 -5.32 0.73 -14.45
N PRO A 80 -6.53 0.26 -14.81
CA PRO A 80 -7.86 0.80 -14.59
C PRO A 80 -8.55 0.02 -13.45
N VAL A 81 -9.23 0.72 -12.55
CA VAL A 81 -10.29 0.08 -11.78
C VAL A 81 -11.33 -0.34 -12.82
N SER A 82 -11.30 -1.61 -13.25
CA SER A 82 -12.44 -2.25 -13.88
C SER A 82 -13.53 -2.21 -12.83
N PHE A 83 -14.30 -1.12 -12.84
CA PHE A 83 -15.65 -1.16 -12.34
C PHE A 83 -16.31 -2.22 -13.21
N SER A 84 -16.48 -3.42 -12.66
CA SER A 84 -17.37 -4.41 -13.24
C SER A 84 -18.64 -3.65 -13.57
N ASP A 85 -18.93 -3.50 -14.86
CA ASP A 85 -20.21 -3.01 -15.34
C ASP A 85 -21.28 -3.71 -14.50
N LYS A 86 -22.08 -2.93 -13.78
CA LYS A 86 -23.37 -3.41 -13.34
C LYS A 86 -24.09 -3.75 -14.63
N LYS A 87 -24.14 -5.05 -14.97
CA LYS A 87 -25.09 -5.57 -15.94
C LYS A 87 -26.46 -5.15 -15.45
N GLU A 88 -27.07 -4.22 -16.17
CA GLU A 88 -28.51 -4.03 -16.20
C GLU A 88 -29.21 -5.35 -16.55
#